data_AF-A0A062GTX5-F1
#
_entry.id   AF-A0A062GTX5-F1
#
_cell.length_a   1.000
_cell.length_b   1.000
_cell.length_c   1.000
_cell.angle_alpha   90.00
_cell.angle_beta   90.00
_cell.angle_gamma   90.00
#
_symmetry.space_group_name_H-M   'P 1'
#
loop_
_entity.id
_entity.type
_entity.pdbx_description
1 polymer ?
#
loop_
_entity_poly.entity_id
_entity_poly.type
_entity_poly.pdbx_seq_one_letter_code
_entity_poly.pdbx_strand_id
1 'polypeptide(L)'
;MQIGNYDYEIGRLNAIDQFHVSRKIAPIIPTIMPILTELAKGELQKTIEKLESAEENDVSGLAEANLESLGAALQPLMDAFAKMPEDDVDYVIKKCLAAVSRNGAKVVVRDAIMFDDLGMEHILPLTIAVIRTNLGNFIQGLLTKALSTKQPT
;
A
#
# COMPACT_ATOMS: atom_id res chain seq x y z
N MET A 1 -15.10 4.14 4.87
CA MET A 1 -13.81 3.79 5.52
C MET A 1 -13.53 4.89 6.52
N GLN A 2 -13.42 4.54 7.80
CA GLN A 2 -13.15 5.51 8.85
C GLN A 2 -11.62 5.64 9.04
N ILE A 3 -11.12 6.87 9.05
CA ILE A 3 -9.74 7.20 9.41
C ILE A 3 -9.80 8.41 10.34
N GLY A 4 -9.28 8.24 11.56
CA GLY A 4 -9.48 9.24 12.62
C GLY A 4 -10.97 9.49 12.86
N ASN A 5 -11.36 10.77 12.80
CA ASN A 5 -12.75 11.20 13.02
C ASN A 5 -13.55 11.37 11.73
N TYR A 6 -13.04 10.89 10.58
CA TYR A 6 -13.64 11.14 9.28
C TYR A 6 -14.03 9.87 8.55
N ASP A 7 -15.21 9.92 7.95
CA ASP A 7 -15.74 8.88 7.07
C ASP A 7 -15.48 9.22 5.61
N TYR A 8 -14.75 8.32 4.96
CA TYR A 8 -14.41 8.38 3.54
C TYR A 8 -15.19 7.34 2.74
N GLU A 9 -15.72 7.77 1.60
CA GLU A 9 -16.33 6.90 0.61
C GLU A 9 -15.32 6.60 -0.50
N ILE A 10 -15.07 5.31 -0.76
CA ILE A 10 -14.15 4.85 -1.79
C ILE A 10 -14.95 4.60 -3.08
N GLY A 11 -14.77 5.48 -4.06
CA GLY A 11 -15.43 5.36 -5.36
C GLY A 11 -14.71 4.45 -6.35
N ARG A 12 -15.19 4.50 -7.60
CA ARG A 12 -14.62 3.74 -8.72
C ARG A 12 -13.78 4.63 -9.63
N LEU A 13 -12.61 4.12 -10.02
CA LEU A 13 -11.84 4.66 -11.13
C LEU A 13 -12.47 4.21 -12.46
N ASN A 14 -12.40 5.05 -13.51
CA ASN A 14 -12.75 4.59 -14.85
C ASN A 14 -11.68 3.60 -15.37
N ALA A 15 -12.00 2.83 -16.42
CA ALA A 15 -11.13 1.78 -16.93
C ALA A 15 -9.75 2.28 -17.41
N ILE A 16 -9.69 3.49 -17.96
CA ILE A 16 -8.44 4.08 -18.47
C ILE A 16 -7.53 4.48 -17.31
N ASP A 17 -8.08 5.16 -16.30
CA ASP A 17 -7.36 5.48 -15.07
C ASP A 17 -6.90 4.21 -14.34
N GLN A 18 -7.75 3.17 -14.28
CA GLN A 18 -7.36 1.87 -13.74
C GLN A 18 -6.15 1.29 -14.48
N PHE A 19 -6.14 1.35 -15.82
CA PHE A 19 -5.02 0.86 -16.63
C PHE A 19 -3.74 1.68 -16.42
N HIS A 20 -3.83 3.00 -16.31
CA HIS A 20 -2.66 3.84 -16.06
C HIS A 20 -2.08 3.64 -14.68
N VAL A 21 -2.94 3.59 -13.64
CA VAL A 21 -2.50 3.30 -12.27
C VAL A 21 -1.90 1.89 -12.22
N SER A 22 -2.57 0.90 -12.82
CA SER A 22 -2.08 -0.48 -12.81
C SER A 22 -0.71 -0.62 -13.49
N ARG A 23 -0.48 0.05 -14.61
CA ARG A 23 0.81 0.09 -15.31
C ARG A 23 1.92 0.70 -14.43
N LYS A 24 1.64 1.75 -13.67
CA LYS A 24 2.63 2.44 -12.81
C LYS A 24 2.98 1.64 -11.56
N ILE A 25 2.03 0.89 -10.98
CA ILE A 25 2.29 0.06 -9.79
C ILE A 25 2.84 -1.34 -10.15
N ALA A 26 2.60 -1.84 -11.36
CA ALA A 26 2.99 -3.18 -11.78
C ALA A 26 4.48 -3.53 -11.53
N PRO A 27 5.45 -2.62 -11.75
CA PRO A 27 6.87 -2.91 -11.47
C PRO A 27 7.19 -3.21 -10.01
N ILE A 28 6.35 -2.75 -9.07
CA ILE A 28 6.53 -2.94 -7.62
C ILE A 28 5.93 -4.29 -7.17
N ILE A 29 4.99 -4.87 -7.93
CA ILE A 29 4.29 -6.11 -7.53
C ILE A 29 5.25 -7.30 -7.26
N PRO A 30 6.29 -7.55 -8.08
CA PRO A 30 7.24 -8.63 -7.79
C PRO A 30 8.03 -8.40 -6.50
N THR A 31 8.35 -7.16 -6.15
CA THR A 31 9.17 -6.83 -4.97
C THR A 31 8.41 -6.96 -3.66
N ILE A 32 7.07 -6.83 -3.68
CA ILE A 32 6.21 -7.06 -2.51
C ILE A 32 5.84 -8.54 -2.29
N MET A 33 6.06 -9.43 -3.26
CA MET A 33 5.67 -10.85 -3.16
C MET A 33 6.24 -11.55 -1.91
N PRO A 34 7.52 -11.35 -1.51
CA PRO A 34 8.05 -11.95 -0.29
C PRO A 34 7.27 -11.49 0.95
N ILE A 35 6.97 -10.19 1.03
CA ILE A 35 6.22 -9.59 2.15
C ILE A 35 4.80 -10.14 2.20
N LEU A 36 4.12 -10.24 1.05
CA LEU A 36 2.77 -10.83 0.97
C LEU A 36 2.76 -12.29 1.43
N THR A 37 3.83 -13.03 1.13
CA THR A 37 3.99 -14.43 1.57
C THR A 37 4.19 -14.50 3.09
N GLU A 38 5.02 -13.63 3.67
CA GLU A 38 5.23 -13.56 5.12
C GLU A 38 3.98 -13.10 5.89
N LEU A 39 3.22 -12.16 5.32
CA LEU A 39 1.90 -11.77 5.83
C LEU A 39 0.91 -12.95 5.82
N ALA A 40 0.86 -13.71 4.73
CA ALA A 40 -0.04 -14.86 4.61
C ALA A 40 0.29 -15.98 5.61
N LYS A 41 1.57 -16.14 5.97
CA LYS A 41 2.02 -17.07 7.02
C LYS A 41 1.78 -16.53 8.44
N GLY A 42 1.42 -15.25 8.58
CA GLY A 42 1.24 -14.57 9.87
C GLY A 42 2.54 -14.30 10.63
N GLU A 43 3.71 -14.47 9.99
CA GLU A 43 5.02 -14.26 10.62
C GLU A 43 5.30 -12.75 10.85
N LEU A 44 4.86 -11.92 9.90
CA LEU A 44 4.97 -10.46 10.05
C LEU A 44 4.05 -9.93 11.15
N GLN A 45 2.81 -10.43 11.24
CA GLN A 45 1.84 -10.03 12.27
C GLN A 45 2.37 -10.36 13.68
N LYS A 46 2.93 -11.57 13.86
CA LYS A 46 3.56 -11.98 15.13
C LYS A 46 4.75 -11.11 15.53
N THR A 47 5.53 -10.63 14.54
CA THR A 47 6.65 -9.72 14.81
C THR A 47 6.16 -8.34 15.25
N ILE A 48 5.10 -7.82 14.62
CA ILE A 48 4.49 -6.53 14.99
C ILE A 48 3.87 -6.59 16.39
N GLU A 49 3.11 -7.64 16.69
CA GLU A 49 2.52 -7.84 18.03
C GLU A 49 3.59 -7.90 19.13
N LYS A 50 4.73 -8.55 18.84
CA LYS A 50 5.87 -8.58 19.77
C LYS A 50 6.48 -7.19 19.99
N LEU A 51 6.58 -6.38 18.94
CA LEU A 51 7.07 -4.99 19.03
C LEU A 51 6.11 -4.09 19.82
N GLU A 52 4.80 -4.22 19.61
CA GLU A 52 3.78 -3.47 20.35
C GLU A 52 3.70 -3.86 21.82
N SER A 53 4.04 -5.12 22.14
CA SER A 53 4.09 -5.62 23.52
C SER A 53 5.40 -5.35 24.25
N ALA A 54 6.43 -4.86 23.54
CA ALA A 54 7.71 -4.51 24.16
C ALA A 54 7.57 -3.18 24.92
N GLU A 55 7.83 -3.18 26.23
CA GLU A 55 7.82 -1.97 27.04
C GLU A 55 8.85 -0.96 26.53
N GLU A 56 8.54 0.34 26.56
CA GLU A 56 9.35 1.46 26.02
C GLU A 56 10.81 1.52 26.54
N ASN A 57 11.16 0.74 27.57
CA ASN A 57 12.50 0.71 28.17
C ASN A 57 13.29 -0.59 27.94
N ASP A 58 12.71 -1.58 27.25
CA ASP A 58 13.41 -2.84 26.97
C ASP A 58 13.99 -2.88 25.56
N VAL A 59 15.18 -2.27 25.42
CA VAL A 59 15.97 -2.30 24.18
C VAL A 59 16.37 -3.73 23.77
N SER A 60 16.22 -4.72 24.67
CA SER A 60 16.50 -6.13 24.36
C SER A 60 15.37 -6.82 23.59
N GLY A 61 14.11 -6.41 23.77
CA GLY A 61 12.98 -6.88 22.95
C GLY A 61 13.09 -6.45 21.48
N LEU A 62 13.72 -5.31 21.21
CA LEU A 62 14.05 -4.81 19.86
C LEU A 62 15.21 -5.56 19.20
N ALA A 63 16.07 -6.22 19.99
CA ALA A 63 17.16 -7.06 19.50
C ALA A 63 16.71 -8.50 19.22
N GLU A 64 15.70 -9.00 19.95
CA GLU A 64 15.08 -10.31 19.71
C GLU A 64 13.96 -10.28 18.66
N ALA A 65 13.21 -9.17 18.57
CA ALA A 65 12.46 -8.86 17.37
C ALA A 65 13.52 -8.64 16.29
N ASN A 66 13.62 -9.60 15.38
CA ASN A 66 14.66 -9.69 14.37
C ASN A 66 14.51 -8.53 13.36
N LEU A 67 14.77 -7.29 13.78
CA LEU A 67 14.61 -6.04 13.05
C LEU A 67 15.44 -6.07 11.77
N GLU A 68 16.57 -6.76 11.82
CA GLU A 68 17.42 -7.05 10.66
C GLU A 68 16.71 -7.96 9.66
N SER A 69 15.96 -8.98 10.10
CA SER A 69 15.15 -9.80 9.21
C SER A 69 13.94 -9.06 8.64
N LEU A 70 13.32 -8.19 9.43
CA LEU A 70 12.22 -7.36 8.97
C LEU A 70 12.71 -6.32 7.96
N GLY A 71 13.81 -5.65 8.27
CA GLY A 71 14.50 -4.71 7.38
C GLY A 71 14.92 -5.40 6.08
N ALA A 72 15.54 -6.58 6.15
CA ALA A 72 15.92 -7.34 4.96
C ALA A 72 14.70 -7.79 4.13
N ALA A 73 13.59 -8.15 4.78
CA ALA A 73 12.35 -8.52 4.10
C ALA A 73 11.66 -7.32 3.41
N LEU A 74 11.76 -6.13 4.01
CA LEU A 74 11.20 -4.89 3.46
C LEU A 74 12.13 -4.17 2.48
N GLN A 75 13.43 -4.45 2.48
CA GLN A 75 14.42 -3.77 1.64
C GLN A 75 14.02 -3.73 0.16
N PRO A 76 13.55 -4.82 -0.49
CA PRO A 76 13.15 -4.77 -1.89
C PRO A 76 11.98 -3.83 -2.15
N LEU A 77 11.09 -3.67 -1.17
CA LEU A 77 9.99 -2.72 -1.23
C LEU A 77 10.50 -1.29 -1.08
N MET A 78 11.40 -1.02 -0.12
CA MET A 78 12.01 0.29 0.07
C MET A 78 12.78 0.73 -1.18
N ASP A 79 13.57 -0.16 -1.77
CA ASP A 79 14.30 0.09 -3.02
C ASP A 79 13.36 0.36 -4.19
N ALA A 80 12.23 -0.34 -4.27
CA ALA A 80 11.23 -0.14 -5.31
C ALA A 80 10.55 1.22 -5.18
N PHE A 81 10.20 1.63 -3.95
CA PHE A 81 9.68 2.96 -3.66
C PHE A 81 10.70 4.05 -3.98
N ALA A 82 11.97 3.87 -3.59
CA ALA A 82 13.04 4.84 -3.86
C ALA A 82 13.32 5.03 -5.36
N LYS A 83 13.06 4.01 -6.18
CA LYS A 83 13.22 4.06 -7.64
C LYS A 83 11.97 4.56 -8.38
N MET A 84 10.85 4.74 -7.68
CA MET A 84 9.62 5.20 -8.30
C MET A 84 9.77 6.68 -8.70
N PRO A 85 9.54 7.04 -9.98
CA PRO A 85 9.58 8.44 -10.39
C PRO A 85 8.56 9.28 -9.62
N GLU A 86 8.92 10.51 -9.27
CA GLU A 86 8.05 11.43 -8.53
C GLU A 86 6.72 11.65 -9.28
N ASP A 87 6.77 11.85 -10.60
CA ASP A 87 5.58 11.97 -11.46
C ASP A 87 4.65 10.74 -11.40
N ASP A 88 5.21 9.54 -11.21
CA ASP A 88 4.43 8.31 -11.08
C ASP A 88 3.74 8.23 -9.71
N VAL A 89 4.45 8.60 -8.65
CA VAL A 89 3.91 8.68 -7.29
C VAL A 89 2.75 9.68 -7.24
N ASP A 90 3.00 10.89 -7.73
CA ASP A 90 2.03 11.98 -7.78
C ASP A 90 0.78 11.60 -8.57
N TYR A 91 0.97 10.99 -9.74
CA TYR A 91 -0.13 10.53 -10.57
C TYR A 91 -0.98 9.49 -9.85
N VAL A 92 -0.35 8.46 -9.25
CA VAL A 92 -1.08 7.38 -8.56
C VAL A 92 -1.88 7.94 -7.39
N ILE A 93 -1.26 8.77 -6.54
CA ILE A 93 -1.92 9.37 -5.38
C ILE A 93 -3.11 10.23 -5.83
N LYS A 94 -2.89 11.20 -6.73
CA LYS A 94 -3.94 12.14 -7.16
C LYS A 94 -5.09 11.42 -7.85
N LYS A 95 -4.80 10.45 -8.73
CA LYS A 95 -5.86 9.68 -9.40
C LYS A 95 -6.65 8.81 -8.42
N CYS A 96 -5.97 8.14 -7.49
CA CYS A 96 -6.66 7.36 -6.47
C CYS A 96 -7.56 8.24 -5.60
N LEU A 97 -7.04 9.36 -5.09
CA LEU A 97 -7.81 10.28 -4.24
C LEU A 97 -8.97 10.98 -4.97
N ALA A 98 -8.90 11.16 -6.29
CA ALA A 98 -10.02 11.69 -7.08
C ALA A 98 -11.26 10.76 -7.04
N ALA A 99 -11.07 9.46 -6.79
CA ALA A 99 -12.17 8.53 -6.56
C ALA A 99 -12.77 8.63 -5.16
N VAL A 100 -12.12 9.32 -4.22
CA VAL A 100 -12.53 9.37 -2.81
C VAL A 100 -13.40 10.60 -2.55
N SER A 101 -14.44 10.40 -1.73
CA SER A 101 -15.27 11.47 -1.20
C SER A 101 -15.26 11.46 0.34
N ARG A 102 -15.41 12.62 0.96
CA ARG A 102 -15.62 12.79 2.42
C ARG A 102 -16.86 13.65 2.61
N ASN A 103 -17.85 13.14 3.35
CA ASN A 103 -19.13 13.83 3.58
C ASN A 103 -19.79 14.37 2.29
N GLY A 104 -19.72 13.60 1.20
CA GLY A 104 -20.28 13.98 -0.11
C GLY A 104 -19.41 14.92 -0.96
N ALA A 105 -18.31 15.46 -0.44
CA ALA A 105 -17.37 16.30 -1.19
C ALA A 105 -16.16 15.49 -1.68
N LYS A 106 -15.66 15.80 -2.88
CA LYS A 106 -14.48 15.12 -3.46
C LYS A 106 -13.20 15.56 -2.76
N VAL A 107 -12.33 14.58 -2.46
CA VAL A 107 -11.04 14.83 -1.82
C VAL A 107 -10.06 15.54 -2.75
N VAL A 108 -10.09 15.19 -4.05
CA VAL A 108 -9.31 15.86 -5.09
C VAL A 108 -10.23 16.38 -6.18
N VAL A 109 -10.04 17.65 -6.56
CA VAL A 109 -10.73 18.30 -7.68
C VAL A 109 -9.71 19.05 -8.51
N ARG A 110 -9.69 18.83 -9.84
CA ARG A 110 -8.71 19.45 -10.76
C ARG A 110 -7.26 19.32 -10.27
N ASP A 111 -6.91 18.12 -9.81
CA ASP A 111 -5.58 17.76 -9.28
C ASP A 111 -5.11 18.50 -8.02
N ALA A 112 -6.00 19.23 -7.34
CA ALA A 112 -5.76 19.85 -6.03
C ALA A 112 -6.47 19.07 -4.91
N ILE A 113 -5.79 18.90 -3.78
CA ILE A 113 -6.37 18.35 -2.55
C ILE A 113 -7.23 19.44 -1.90
N MET A 114 -8.48 19.12 -1.56
CA MET A 114 -9.47 20.09 -1.10
C MET A 114 -9.53 20.29 0.42
N PHE A 115 -8.85 19.43 1.18
CA PHE A 115 -8.92 19.36 2.64
C PHE A 115 -7.54 19.59 3.23
N ASP A 116 -7.38 20.66 4.02
CA ASP A 116 -6.10 21.03 4.65
C ASP A 116 -5.66 20.03 5.74
N ASP A 117 -6.62 19.32 6.34
CA ASP A 117 -6.39 18.31 7.37
C ASP A 117 -6.06 16.92 6.79
N LEU A 118 -5.88 16.81 5.47
CA LEU A 118 -5.55 15.56 4.80
C LEU A 118 -4.04 15.34 4.74
N GLY A 119 -3.46 14.89 5.85
CA GLY A 119 -2.05 14.50 5.93
C GLY A 119 -1.75 13.12 5.31
N MET A 120 -0.48 12.72 5.36
CA MET A 120 -0.02 11.46 4.77
C MET A 120 -0.64 10.23 5.45
N GLU A 121 -0.96 10.35 6.74
CA GLU A 121 -1.69 9.36 7.53
C GLU A 121 -3.11 9.10 7.02
N HIS A 122 -3.69 10.02 6.24
CA HIS A 122 -4.96 9.82 5.53
C HIS A 122 -4.73 9.43 4.07
N ILE A 123 -3.84 10.13 3.37
CA ILE A 123 -3.59 9.96 1.93
C ILE A 123 -3.16 8.53 1.59
N LEU A 124 -2.20 7.97 2.34
CA LEU A 124 -1.64 6.67 2.03
C LEU A 124 -2.67 5.53 2.21
N PRO A 125 -3.37 5.41 3.36
CA PRO A 125 -4.42 4.39 3.50
C PRO A 125 -5.55 4.52 2.49
N LEU A 126 -5.97 5.75 2.15
CA LEU A 126 -7.00 5.97 1.13
C LEU A 126 -6.53 5.52 -0.25
N THR A 127 -5.29 5.84 -0.63
CA THR A 127 -4.68 5.41 -1.88
C THR A 127 -4.66 3.88 -1.97
N ILE A 128 -4.20 3.21 -0.90
CA ILE A 128 -4.19 1.74 -0.81
C ILE A 128 -5.61 1.17 -0.91
N ALA A 129 -6.58 1.78 -0.22
CA ALA A 129 -7.98 1.34 -0.27
C ALA A 129 -8.57 1.43 -1.68
N VAL A 130 -8.28 2.52 -2.41
CA VAL A 130 -8.70 2.68 -3.80
C VAL A 130 -8.04 1.65 -4.70
N ILE A 131 -6.73 1.41 -4.57
CA ILE A 131 -5.99 0.39 -5.33
C ILE A 131 -6.59 -0.99 -5.07
N ARG A 132 -6.83 -1.38 -3.80
CA ARG A 132 -7.44 -2.66 -3.45
C ARG A 132 -8.82 -2.83 -4.06
N THR A 133 -9.63 -1.77 -3.98
CA THR A 133 -11.03 -1.78 -4.42
C THR A 133 -11.15 -1.83 -5.95
N ASN A 134 -10.31 -1.08 -6.66
CA ASN A 134 -10.42 -0.90 -8.11
C ASN A 134 -9.50 -1.82 -8.91
N LEU A 135 -8.34 -2.19 -8.37
CA LEU A 135 -7.32 -2.97 -9.07
C LEU A 135 -7.11 -4.37 -8.49
N GLY A 136 -7.89 -4.77 -7.48
CA GLY A 136 -7.77 -6.07 -6.81
C GLY A 136 -7.74 -7.25 -7.78
N ASN A 137 -8.67 -7.31 -8.74
CA ASN A 137 -8.73 -8.37 -9.74
C ASN A 137 -7.50 -8.39 -10.66
N PHE A 138 -6.98 -7.22 -11.03
CA PHE A 138 -5.77 -7.10 -11.84
C PHE A 138 -4.54 -7.59 -11.08
N ILE A 139 -4.36 -7.13 -9.84
CA ILE A 139 -3.23 -7.51 -8.99
C ILE A 139 -3.28 -9.02 -8.72
N GLN A 140 -4.44 -9.58 -8.40
CA GLN A 140 -4.62 -11.02 -8.24
C GLN A 140 -4.22 -11.78 -9.51
N GLY A 141 -4.65 -11.30 -10.69
CA GLY A 141 -4.27 -11.91 -11.97
C GLY A 141 -2.76 -11.89 -12.21
N LEU A 142 -2.07 -10.79 -11.87
CA LEU A 142 -0.61 -10.71 -11.95
C LEU A 142 0.08 -11.64 -10.96
N LEU A 143 -0.37 -11.68 -9.71
CA LEU A 143 0.20 -12.53 -8.67
C LEU A 143 0.06 -14.01 -9.03
N THR A 144 -1.11 -14.44 -9.49
CA THR A 144 -1.33 -15.82 -9.94
C THR A 144 -0.36 -16.19 -11.07
N LYS A 145 -0.18 -15.34 -12.08
CA LYS A 145 0.79 -15.59 -13.16
C LYS A 145 2.22 -15.68 -12.65
N ALA A 146 2.63 -14.77 -11.76
CA ALA A 146 3.97 -14.76 -11.19
C ALA A 146 4.25 -16.03 -10.37
N LEU A 147 3.26 -16.52 -9.62
CA LEU A 147 3.36 -17.75 -8.84
C LEU A 147 3.37 -19.01 -9.71
N SER A 148 2.53 -19.08 -10.76
CA SER A 148 2.51 -20.23 -11.68
C SER A 148 3.80 -20.38 -12.50
N THR A 149 4.56 -19.31 -12.71
CA THR A 149 5.83 -19.36 -13.46
C THR A 149 6.96 -20.04 -12.68
N LYS A 150 6.81 -20.25 -11.36
CA LYS A 150 7.84 -20.86 -10.48
C LYS A 150 7.74 -22.37 -10.29
N GLN A 151 6.79 -23.09 -10.92
CA GLN A 151 6.77 -24.56 -10.90
C GLN A 151 7.66 -25.12 -12.02
N PRO A 152 8.77 -25.82 -11.71
CA PRO A 152 9.48 -26.59 -12.72
C PRO A 152 8.62 -27.79 -13.13
N THR A 153 8.53 -28.02 -14.45
CA THR A 153 8.09 -29.28 -15.04
C THR A 153 9.22 -30.28 -15.02
#